data_AF-A0A061PIJ9-F1
#
_entry.id   AF-A0A061PIJ9-F1
#
_cell.length_a   1.000
_cell.length_b   1.000
_cell.length_c   1.000
_cell.angle_alpha   90.00
_cell.angle_beta   90.00
_cell.angle_gamma   90.00
#
_symmetry.space_group_name_H-M   'P 1'
#
loop_
_entity.id
_entity.type
_entity.pdbx_description
1 polymer ?
#
loop_
_entity_poly.entity_id
_entity_poly.type
_entity_poly.pdbx_seq_one_letter_code
_entity_poly.pdbx_strand_id
1 'polypeptide(L)'
;MEEVLLGGASALQLRDKSSPKYDLIQKGKALKRLANRFGVPFFMNDHLDVALAVDADGVHFGQGDFPLIEARKLLGNQKIIGISTHSIEQAQEAERNGANYIGVGPVFQTNTKTDAERAIGVSGFQEISSSVRIPTVAIGGINEQNASDIIRAGAKQLAVISGVVAKDNVKEAARYYTNLYDGERNNV
;
A
#
# COMPACT_ATOMS: atom_id res chain seq x y z
N MET A 1 -11.29 10.90 -3.08
CA MET A 1 -10.41 10.44 -1.99
C MET A 1 -10.99 10.69 -0.62
N GLU A 2 -11.64 11.82 -0.35
CA GLU A 2 -12.32 12.04 0.95
C GLU A 2 -13.35 10.94 1.26
N GLU A 3 -14.16 10.55 0.28
CA GLU A 3 -15.08 9.40 0.40
C GLU A 3 -14.39 8.09 0.80
N VAL A 4 -13.15 7.84 0.33
CA VAL A 4 -12.37 6.63 0.70
C VAL A 4 -12.03 6.66 2.20
N LEU A 5 -11.68 7.83 2.72
CA LEU A 5 -11.38 8.04 4.14
C LEU A 5 -12.64 7.97 5.01
N LEU A 6 -13.77 8.51 4.54
CA LEU A 6 -15.08 8.37 5.19
C LEU A 6 -15.58 6.91 5.20
N GLY A 7 -15.07 6.07 4.30
CA GLY A 7 -15.26 4.62 4.31
C GLY A 7 -14.32 3.88 5.26
N GLY A 8 -13.38 4.56 5.93
CA GLY A 8 -12.50 3.96 6.94
C GLY A 8 -11.12 3.55 6.43
N ALA A 9 -10.70 3.99 5.24
CA ALA A 9 -9.32 3.76 4.80
C ALA A 9 -8.32 4.40 5.78
N SER A 10 -7.34 3.62 6.21
CA SER A 10 -6.37 3.99 7.25
C SER A 10 -5.06 4.56 6.72
N ALA A 11 -4.89 4.63 5.41
CA ALA A 11 -3.72 5.21 4.73
C ALA A 11 -4.08 5.64 3.31
N LEU A 12 -3.35 6.61 2.77
CA LEU A 12 -3.44 7.01 1.37
C LEU A 12 -2.08 6.91 0.69
N GLN A 13 -2.05 6.40 -0.54
CA GLN A 13 -0.86 6.44 -1.40
C GLN A 13 -1.21 7.10 -2.72
N LEU A 14 -0.42 8.10 -3.14
CA LEU A 14 -0.52 8.67 -4.48
C LEU A 14 0.38 7.90 -5.44
N ARG A 15 -0.26 7.24 -6.41
CA ARG A 15 0.42 6.57 -7.53
C ARG A 15 -0.06 7.14 -8.85
N ASP A 16 0.81 7.92 -9.49
CA ASP A 16 0.55 8.55 -10.78
C ASP A 16 1.86 8.53 -11.57
N LYS A 17 1.94 7.61 -12.53
CA LYS A 17 3.17 7.33 -13.30
C LYS A 17 3.32 8.19 -14.56
N SER A 18 2.31 8.99 -14.89
CA SER A 18 2.25 9.71 -16.18
C SER A 18 2.31 11.23 -16.03
N SER A 19 1.88 11.77 -14.89
CA SER A 19 1.88 13.22 -14.69
C SER A 19 3.28 13.80 -14.55
N PRO A 20 3.53 15.03 -15.04
CA PRO A 20 4.78 15.72 -14.77
C PRO A 20 4.92 16.04 -13.28
N LYS A 21 6.17 16.20 -12.80
CA LYS A 21 6.47 16.43 -11.37
C LYS A 21 5.72 17.63 -10.78
N TYR A 22 5.53 18.70 -11.56
CA TYR A 22 4.76 19.86 -11.11
C TYR A 22 3.34 19.47 -10.67
N ASP A 23 2.61 18.74 -11.51
CA ASP A 23 1.26 18.29 -11.22
C ASP A 23 1.24 17.26 -10.09
N LEU A 24 2.24 16.38 -10.03
CA LEU A 24 2.39 15.40 -8.98
C LEU A 24 2.56 16.07 -7.60
N ILE A 25 3.35 17.16 -7.53
CA ILE A 25 3.50 17.97 -6.32
C ILE A 25 2.18 18.62 -5.92
N GLN A 26 1.41 19.17 -6.87
CA GLN A 26 0.11 19.79 -6.55
C GLN A 26 -0.89 18.74 -6.02
N LYS A 27 -1.01 17.60 -6.69
CA LYS A 27 -1.82 16.46 -6.24
C LYS A 27 -1.39 15.95 -4.87
N GLY A 28 -0.07 15.79 -4.67
CA GLY A 28 0.52 15.35 -3.41
C GLY A 28 0.22 16.29 -2.25
N LYS A 29 0.36 17.61 -2.44
CA LYS A 29 0.00 18.61 -1.42
C LYS A 29 -1.49 18.57 -1.07
N ALA A 30 -2.37 18.39 -2.05
CA ALA A 30 -3.80 18.28 -1.80
C ALA A 30 -4.14 17.02 -0.99
N LEU A 31 -3.57 15.87 -1.36
CA LEU A 31 -3.78 14.61 -0.64
C LEU A 31 -3.15 14.60 0.74
N LYS A 32 -1.96 15.18 0.93
CA LYS A 32 -1.34 15.31 2.25
C LYS A 32 -2.18 16.15 3.20
N ARG A 33 -2.72 17.29 2.74
CA ARG A 33 -3.66 18.10 3.54
C ARG A 33 -4.90 17.30 3.92
N LEU A 34 -5.49 16.58 2.97
CA LEU A 34 -6.65 15.72 3.23
C LEU A 34 -6.32 14.63 4.26
N ALA A 35 -5.21 13.90 4.08
CA ALA A 35 -4.77 12.84 4.97
C ALA A 35 -4.56 13.35 6.41
N ASN A 36 -3.94 14.54 6.56
CA ASN A 36 -3.77 15.19 7.86
C ASN A 36 -5.11 15.49 8.56
N ARG A 37 -6.15 15.93 7.83
CA ARG A 37 -7.48 16.18 8.42
C ARG A 37 -8.10 14.93 9.03
N PHE A 38 -7.81 13.76 8.45
CA PHE A 38 -8.31 12.47 8.91
C PHE A 38 -7.34 11.74 9.84
N GLY A 39 -6.15 12.29 10.09
CA GLY A 39 -5.15 11.67 10.96
C GLY A 39 -4.55 10.38 10.39
N VAL A 40 -4.55 10.21 9.06
CA VAL A 40 -3.99 9.02 8.39
C VAL A 40 -2.67 9.34 7.69
N PRO A 41 -1.73 8.39 7.58
CA PRO A 41 -0.49 8.58 6.83
C PRO A 41 -0.73 8.69 5.32
N PHE A 42 0.08 9.54 4.69
CA PHE A 42 0.14 9.73 3.25
C PHE A 42 1.51 9.33 2.69
N PHE A 43 1.48 8.52 1.63
CA PHE A 43 2.65 7.97 0.97
C PHE A 43 2.75 8.44 -0.48
N MET A 44 3.96 8.75 -0.93
CA MET A 44 4.27 8.93 -2.35
C MET A 44 4.82 7.63 -2.93
N ASN A 45 4.28 7.20 -4.06
CA ASN A 45 4.82 6.07 -4.81
C ASN A 45 6.01 6.53 -5.68
N ASP A 46 7.12 5.79 -5.65
CA ASP A 46 8.34 5.89 -6.48
C ASP A 46 9.16 7.19 -6.33
N HIS A 47 8.51 8.35 -6.17
CA HIS A 47 9.13 9.66 -6.27
C HIS A 47 9.58 10.20 -4.90
N LEU A 48 10.81 9.84 -4.50
CA LEU A 48 11.45 10.32 -3.26
C LEU A 48 11.51 11.86 -3.17
N ASP A 49 11.90 12.50 -4.26
CA ASP A 49 12.04 13.96 -4.35
C ASP A 49 10.69 14.66 -4.17
N VAL A 50 9.62 14.11 -4.75
CA VAL A 50 8.27 14.65 -4.59
C VAL A 50 7.76 14.41 -3.16
N ALA A 51 8.06 13.26 -2.57
CA ALA A 51 7.73 12.98 -1.17
C ALA A 51 8.32 14.04 -0.23
N LEU A 52 9.58 14.42 -0.43
CA LEU A 52 10.25 15.50 0.31
C LEU A 52 9.57 16.86 0.05
N ALA A 53 9.29 17.19 -1.22
CA ALA A 53 8.68 18.47 -1.60
C ALA A 53 7.26 18.69 -1.05
N VAL A 54 6.52 17.62 -0.77
CA VAL A 54 5.16 17.68 -0.21
C VAL A 54 5.10 17.32 1.27
N ASP A 55 6.24 17.04 1.90
CA ASP A 55 6.36 16.54 3.26
C ASP A 55 5.47 15.30 3.53
N ALA A 56 5.52 14.32 2.63
CA ALA A 56 4.81 13.05 2.81
C ALA A 56 5.28 12.33 4.08
N ASP A 57 4.43 11.49 4.66
CA ASP A 57 4.79 10.68 5.85
C ASP A 57 5.73 9.54 5.47
N GLY A 58 5.70 9.13 4.22
CA GLY A 58 6.56 8.08 3.71
C GLY A 58 6.55 7.94 2.20
N VAL A 59 7.29 6.94 1.77
CA VAL A 59 7.42 6.52 0.37
C VAL A 59 7.15 5.02 0.24
N HIS A 60 6.69 4.62 -0.93
CA HIS A 60 6.63 3.22 -1.31
C HIS A 60 7.40 3.02 -2.62
N PHE A 61 8.27 2.02 -2.66
CA PHE A 61 9.09 1.71 -3.84
C PHE A 61 8.85 0.27 -4.31
N GLY A 62 8.97 0.05 -5.61
CA GLY A 62 9.21 -1.26 -6.21
C GLY A 62 10.69 -1.66 -6.17
N GLN A 63 10.97 -2.88 -6.59
CA GLN A 63 12.33 -3.46 -6.59
C GLN A 63 13.33 -2.74 -7.52
N GLY A 64 12.83 -2.09 -8.59
CA GLY A 64 13.66 -1.36 -9.55
C GLY A 64 13.69 0.15 -9.35
N ASP A 65 13.07 0.66 -8.29
CA ASP A 65 13.01 2.10 -8.01
C ASP A 65 14.21 2.55 -7.16
N PHE A 66 14.08 3.68 -6.46
CA PHE A 66 15.18 4.25 -5.68
C PHE A 66 15.66 3.28 -4.58
N PRO A 67 16.98 3.03 -4.43
CA PRO A 67 17.49 2.06 -3.47
C PRO A 67 17.10 2.39 -2.02
N LEU A 68 16.57 1.40 -1.30
CA LEU A 68 16.05 1.61 0.06
C LEU A 68 17.09 2.19 1.02
N ILE A 69 18.32 1.69 0.99
CA ILE A 69 19.40 2.14 1.88
C ILE A 69 19.70 3.63 1.64
N GLU A 70 19.74 4.04 0.37
CA GLU A 70 19.96 5.44 0.02
C GLU A 70 18.75 6.31 0.38
N ALA A 71 17.53 5.80 0.19
CA ALA A 71 16.31 6.50 0.60
C ALA A 71 16.30 6.76 2.11
N ARG A 72 16.71 5.77 2.92
CA ARG A 72 16.79 5.91 4.38
C ARG A 72 17.78 7.00 4.80
N LYS A 73 18.93 7.11 4.14
CA LYS A 73 19.91 8.19 4.42
C LYS A 73 19.32 9.57 4.18
N LEU A 74 18.51 9.74 3.13
CA LEU A 74 17.90 11.01 2.76
C LEU A 74 16.66 11.36 3.61
N LEU A 75 15.85 10.36 3.96
CA LEU A 75 14.60 10.53 4.71
C LEU A 75 14.78 10.54 6.23
N GLY A 76 15.92 10.06 6.72
CA GLY A 76 16.16 9.85 8.15
C GLY A 76 15.25 8.76 8.73
N ASN A 77 15.22 8.65 10.07
CA ASN A 77 14.53 7.57 10.76
C ASN A 77 13.04 7.84 11.04
N GLN A 78 12.54 9.04 10.74
CA GLN A 78 11.15 9.42 11.06
C GLN A 78 10.15 9.06 9.96
N LYS A 79 10.57 9.08 8.68
CA LYS A 79 9.68 8.79 7.56
C LYS A 79 9.56 7.29 7.33
N ILE A 80 8.38 6.87 6.88
CA ILE A 80 8.05 5.46 6.65
C ILE A 80 8.49 5.07 5.23
N ILE A 81 9.13 3.92 5.06
CA ILE A 81 9.52 3.36 3.77
C ILE A 81 8.88 1.99 3.60
N GLY A 82 8.07 1.82 2.57
CA GLY A 82 7.51 0.55 2.15
C GLY A 82 8.15 0.01 0.88
N ILE A 83 8.28 -1.31 0.76
CA ILE A 83 8.82 -1.97 -0.43
C ILE A 83 7.82 -3.00 -0.98
N SER A 84 7.58 -3.01 -2.29
CA SER A 84 6.86 -4.10 -2.94
C SER A 84 7.73 -5.35 -3.00
N THR A 85 7.20 -6.51 -2.62
CA THR A 85 7.94 -7.79 -2.57
C THR A 85 7.10 -8.92 -3.17
N HIS A 86 7.79 -9.81 -3.88
CA HIS A 86 7.22 -10.90 -4.67
C HIS A 86 7.76 -12.29 -4.26
N SER A 87 8.79 -12.34 -3.40
CA SER A 87 9.37 -13.59 -2.89
C SER A 87 9.84 -13.43 -1.43
N ILE A 88 10.16 -14.56 -0.79
CA ILE A 88 10.69 -14.61 0.57
C ILE A 88 12.02 -13.86 0.65
N GLU A 89 12.89 -14.04 -0.35
CA GLU A 89 14.22 -13.42 -0.39
C GLU A 89 14.10 -11.89 -0.42
N GLN A 90 13.22 -11.35 -1.25
CA GLN A 90 12.96 -9.91 -1.33
C GLN A 90 12.38 -9.37 -0.02
N ALA A 91 11.47 -10.10 0.62
CA ALA A 91 10.89 -9.70 1.90
C ALA A 91 11.95 -9.63 3.02
N GLN A 92 12.76 -10.67 3.15
CA GLN A 92 13.85 -10.71 4.13
C GLN A 92 14.91 -9.65 3.85
N GLU A 93 15.24 -9.39 2.59
CA GLU A 93 16.15 -8.31 2.23
C GLU A 93 15.59 -6.94 2.59
N ALA A 94 14.32 -6.67 2.28
CA ALA A 94 13.67 -5.42 2.65
C ALA A 94 13.68 -5.20 4.17
N GLU A 95 13.38 -6.25 4.96
CA GLU A 95 13.46 -6.20 6.42
C GLU A 95 14.89 -5.92 6.91
N ARG A 96 15.89 -6.67 6.43
CA ARG A 96 17.30 -6.47 6.80
C ARG A 96 17.79 -5.06 6.50
N ASN A 97 17.33 -4.48 5.39
CA ASN A 97 17.73 -3.14 4.97
C ASN A 97 16.94 -2.03 5.68
N GLY A 98 15.93 -2.35 6.50
CA GLY A 98 15.20 -1.39 7.34
C GLY A 98 13.94 -0.81 6.70
N ALA A 99 13.25 -1.57 5.86
CA ALA A 99 11.88 -1.26 5.46
C ALA A 99 10.95 -1.22 6.69
N ASN A 100 10.01 -0.29 6.70
CA ASN A 100 9.01 -0.20 7.75
C ASN A 100 7.82 -1.13 7.50
N TYR A 101 7.56 -1.48 6.25
CA TYR A 101 6.55 -2.46 5.85
C TYR A 101 6.86 -3.00 4.45
N ILE A 102 6.21 -4.10 4.08
CA ILE A 102 6.25 -4.63 2.71
C ILE A 102 4.86 -4.76 2.11
N GLY A 103 4.76 -4.46 0.81
CA GLY A 103 3.58 -4.75 -0.01
C GLY A 103 3.77 -6.10 -0.69
N VAL A 104 3.01 -7.10 -0.28
CA VAL A 104 3.13 -8.47 -0.77
C VAL A 104 2.09 -8.72 -1.85
N GLY A 105 2.53 -8.98 -3.07
CA GLY A 105 1.63 -9.18 -4.20
C GLY A 105 2.37 -9.42 -5.51
N PRO A 106 1.70 -9.36 -6.66
CA PRO A 106 0.25 -9.34 -6.77
C PRO A 106 -0.32 -10.66 -6.23
N VAL A 107 -1.25 -10.59 -5.28
CA VAL A 107 -1.86 -11.79 -4.68
C VAL A 107 -2.77 -12.48 -5.69
N PHE A 108 -3.60 -11.70 -6.37
CA PHE A 108 -4.41 -12.14 -7.50
C PHE A 108 -4.00 -11.40 -8.76
N GLN A 109 -4.38 -11.94 -9.92
CA GLN A 109 -4.12 -11.29 -11.20
C GLN A 109 -4.76 -9.89 -11.23
N THR A 110 -4.02 -8.91 -11.75
CA THR A 110 -4.47 -7.52 -11.84
C THR A 110 -4.02 -6.88 -13.15
N ASN A 111 -4.87 -6.02 -13.70
CA ASN A 111 -4.54 -5.20 -14.88
C ASN A 111 -4.16 -3.76 -14.50
N THR A 112 -4.10 -3.42 -13.20
CA THR A 112 -3.84 -2.04 -12.74
C THR A 112 -2.37 -1.62 -12.88
N LYS A 113 -1.46 -2.58 -12.87
CA LYS A 113 -0.01 -2.39 -13.09
C LYS A 113 0.36 -3.17 -14.36
N THR A 114 0.82 -2.49 -15.40
CA THR A 114 1.12 -3.09 -16.71
C THR A 114 2.31 -4.05 -16.68
N ASP A 115 3.17 -3.92 -15.67
CA ASP A 115 4.33 -4.74 -15.35
C ASP A 115 4.08 -5.64 -14.12
N ALA A 116 2.84 -6.05 -13.87
CA ALA A 116 2.54 -6.91 -12.74
C ALA A 116 3.17 -8.31 -12.93
N GLU A 117 3.84 -8.80 -11.89
CA GLU A 117 4.37 -10.16 -11.84
C GLU A 117 3.23 -11.21 -11.84
N ARG A 118 3.58 -12.49 -11.98
CA ARG A 118 2.62 -13.58 -11.85
C ARG A 118 1.99 -13.56 -10.45
N ALA A 119 0.69 -13.84 -10.38
CA ALA A 119 -0.01 -13.89 -9.11
C ALA A 119 0.60 -14.96 -8.19
N ILE A 120 0.97 -14.57 -6.97
CA ILE A 120 1.56 -15.46 -5.95
C ILE A 120 0.50 -16.29 -5.20
N GLY A 121 -0.78 -15.90 -5.31
CA GLY A 121 -1.89 -16.55 -4.64
C GLY A 121 -1.91 -16.32 -3.13
N VAL A 122 -2.95 -16.85 -2.49
CA VAL A 122 -3.15 -16.76 -1.02
C VAL A 122 -2.00 -17.43 -0.27
N SER A 123 -1.58 -18.62 -0.71
CA SER A 123 -0.49 -19.37 -0.07
C SER A 123 0.84 -18.63 -0.18
N GLY A 124 1.17 -18.06 -1.35
CA GLY A 124 2.38 -17.27 -1.52
C GLY A 124 2.39 -16.03 -0.62
N PHE A 125 1.24 -15.36 -0.43
CA PHE A 125 1.13 -14.29 0.55
C PHE A 125 1.45 -14.77 1.97
N GLN A 126 0.92 -15.93 2.38
CA GLN A 126 1.17 -16.49 3.72
C GLN A 126 2.64 -16.83 3.95
N GLU A 127 3.28 -17.48 2.99
CA GLU A 127 4.70 -17.87 3.06
C GLU A 127 5.60 -16.63 3.17
N ILE A 128 5.38 -15.64 2.32
CA ILE A 128 6.17 -14.40 2.33
C ILE A 128 5.91 -13.60 3.61
N SER A 129 4.65 -13.42 4.00
CA SER A 129 4.33 -12.63 5.19
C SER A 129 4.82 -13.25 6.49
N SER A 130 4.88 -14.57 6.57
CA SER A 130 5.42 -15.29 7.75
C SER A 130 6.96 -15.29 7.80
N SER A 131 7.63 -14.89 6.72
CA SER A 131 9.10 -14.88 6.64
C SER A 131 9.75 -13.64 7.27
N VAL A 132 8.96 -12.63 7.64
CA VAL A 132 9.40 -11.35 8.21
C VAL A 132 8.60 -10.98 9.46
N ARG A 133 9.13 -10.05 10.25
CA ARG A 133 8.48 -9.50 11.46
C ARG A 133 7.88 -8.11 11.24
N ILE A 134 8.34 -7.39 10.22
CA ILE A 134 7.77 -6.09 9.83
C ILE A 134 6.33 -6.24 9.29
N PRO A 135 5.49 -5.19 9.41
CA PRO A 135 4.14 -5.19 8.85
C PRO A 135 4.08 -5.55 7.37
N THR A 136 3.05 -6.31 7.00
CA THR A 136 2.79 -6.72 5.62
C THR A 136 1.43 -6.23 5.16
N VAL A 137 1.34 -5.82 3.89
CA VAL A 137 0.12 -5.35 3.25
C VAL A 137 -0.12 -6.20 2.02
N ALA A 138 -1.26 -6.89 1.95
CA ALA A 138 -1.63 -7.66 0.76
C ALA A 138 -2.05 -6.71 -0.37
N ILE A 139 -1.55 -6.91 -1.59
CA ILE A 139 -1.87 -6.07 -2.74
C ILE A 139 -2.00 -6.89 -4.03
N GLY A 140 -2.78 -6.39 -4.98
CA GLY A 140 -2.90 -6.93 -6.33
C GLY A 140 -4.14 -7.79 -6.52
N GLY A 141 -5.08 -7.29 -7.33
CA GLY A 141 -6.29 -8.00 -7.74
C GLY A 141 -7.32 -8.21 -6.62
N ILE A 142 -7.17 -7.53 -5.49
CA ILE A 142 -8.06 -7.65 -4.34
C ILE A 142 -9.39 -6.94 -4.62
N ASN A 143 -10.49 -7.63 -4.40
CA ASN A 143 -11.87 -7.19 -4.62
C ASN A 143 -12.83 -7.82 -3.58
N GLU A 144 -14.13 -7.51 -3.67
CA GLU A 144 -15.16 -8.05 -2.75
C GLU A 144 -15.31 -9.58 -2.82
N GLN A 145 -14.89 -10.21 -3.91
CA GLN A 145 -15.01 -11.66 -4.07
C GLN A 145 -13.89 -12.42 -3.36
N ASN A 146 -12.74 -11.80 -3.10
CA ASN A 146 -11.54 -12.50 -2.63
C ASN A 146 -10.86 -11.89 -1.39
N ALA A 147 -11.27 -10.70 -0.95
CA ALA A 147 -10.66 -10.02 0.20
C ALA A 147 -10.75 -10.84 1.50
N SER A 148 -11.91 -11.47 1.74
CA SER A 148 -12.12 -12.29 2.94
C SER A 148 -11.14 -13.46 3.03
N ASP A 149 -10.79 -14.10 1.91
CA ASP A 149 -9.87 -15.23 1.90
C ASP A 149 -8.45 -14.81 2.30
N ILE A 150 -8.04 -13.61 1.90
CA ILE A 150 -6.74 -13.03 2.26
C ILE A 150 -6.68 -12.61 3.73
N ILE A 151 -7.77 -12.07 4.25
CA ILE A 151 -7.86 -11.73 5.69
C ILE A 151 -7.79 -13.01 6.53
N ARG A 152 -8.54 -14.06 6.18
CA ARG A 152 -8.48 -15.38 6.84
C ARG A 152 -7.11 -16.02 6.74
N ALA A 153 -6.40 -15.76 5.64
CA ALA A 153 -5.03 -16.20 5.47
C ALA A 153 -4.03 -15.46 6.39
N GLY A 154 -4.46 -14.41 7.10
CA GLY A 154 -3.66 -13.68 8.10
C GLY A 154 -3.29 -12.26 7.69
N ALA A 155 -3.79 -11.75 6.56
CA ALA A 155 -3.50 -10.39 6.13
C ALA A 155 -4.15 -9.36 7.06
N LYS A 156 -3.32 -8.62 7.80
CA LYS A 156 -3.78 -7.56 8.70
C LYS A 156 -4.12 -6.25 7.99
N GLN A 157 -3.65 -6.08 6.75
CA GLN A 157 -3.84 -4.88 5.95
C GLN A 157 -3.98 -5.26 4.47
N LEU A 158 -4.89 -4.58 3.76
CA LEU A 158 -5.07 -4.71 2.31
C LEU A 158 -4.81 -3.36 1.64
N ALA A 159 -4.20 -3.38 0.45
CA ALA A 159 -4.14 -2.24 -0.45
C ALA A 159 -5.02 -2.50 -1.68
N VAL A 160 -6.02 -1.65 -1.87
CA VAL A 160 -7.05 -1.79 -2.91
C VAL A 160 -7.11 -0.53 -3.76
N ILE A 161 -7.15 -0.69 -5.09
CA ILE A 161 -7.26 0.42 -6.04
C ILE A 161 -8.61 0.34 -6.75
N SER A 162 -8.74 -0.52 -7.77
CA SER A 162 -9.95 -0.61 -8.60
C SER A 162 -11.17 -1.10 -7.84
N GLY A 163 -10.99 -1.92 -6.80
CA GLY A 163 -12.08 -2.37 -5.92
C GLY A 163 -12.79 -1.23 -5.19
N VAL A 164 -12.18 -0.03 -5.11
CA VAL A 164 -12.75 1.15 -4.44
C VAL A 164 -12.93 2.31 -5.42
N VAL A 165 -11.86 2.74 -6.09
CA VAL A 165 -11.84 4.01 -6.85
C VAL A 165 -12.67 3.94 -8.14
N ALA A 166 -12.91 2.73 -8.67
CA ALA A 166 -13.70 2.52 -9.89
C ALA A 166 -15.19 2.22 -9.63
N LYS A 167 -15.64 2.31 -8.38
CA LYS A 167 -17.03 2.04 -7.98
C LYS A 167 -17.84 3.32 -7.96
N ASP A 168 -19.13 3.22 -8.28
CA ASP A 168 -20.07 4.36 -8.25
C ASP A 168 -20.17 4.99 -6.85
N ASN A 169 -20.16 4.15 -5.80
CA ASN A 169 -20.16 4.59 -4.42
C ASN A 169 -18.83 4.22 -3.73
N VAL A 170 -17.85 5.11 -3.88
CA VAL A 170 -16.50 4.95 -3.34
C VAL A 170 -16.46 4.77 -1.83
N LYS A 171 -17.34 5.46 -1.08
CA LYS A 171 -17.38 5.38 0.39
C LYS A 171 -17.86 4.01 0.87
N GLU A 172 -18.95 3.51 0.31
CA GLU A 172 -19.46 2.18 0.68
C GLU A 172 -18.50 1.08 0.23
N ALA A 173 -17.87 1.24 -0.94
CA ALA A 173 -16.84 0.32 -1.41
C ALA A 173 -15.63 0.27 -0.45
N ALA A 174 -15.16 1.42 0.04
CA ALA A 174 -14.11 1.45 1.06
C ALA A 174 -14.58 0.84 2.40
N ARG A 175 -15.80 1.14 2.84
CA ARG A 175 -16.38 0.61 4.08
C ARG A 175 -16.53 -0.89 4.10
N TYR A 176 -16.84 -1.49 2.95
CA TYR A 176 -16.89 -2.94 2.81
C TYR A 176 -15.61 -3.60 3.34
N TYR A 177 -14.43 -3.13 2.92
CA TYR A 177 -13.15 -3.71 3.35
C TYR A 177 -12.88 -3.49 4.84
N THR A 178 -13.22 -2.31 5.37
CA THR A 178 -13.07 -2.02 6.81
C THR A 178 -13.92 -2.98 7.65
N ASN A 179 -15.18 -3.21 7.26
CA ASN A 179 -16.10 -4.09 7.98
C ASN A 179 -15.67 -5.56 7.98
N LEU A 180 -14.90 -6.02 6.98
CA LEU A 180 -14.36 -7.39 6.99
C LEU A 180 -13.43 -7.63 8.19
N TYR A 181 -12.69 -6.61 8.61
CA TYR A 181 -11.81 -6.70 9.78
C TYR A 181 -12.57 -6.69 11.11
N ASP A 182 -13.73 -6.03 11.17
CA ASP A 182 -14.58 -5.99 12.36
C ASP A 182 -15.40 -7.28 12.51
N GLY A 183 -15.85 -7.89 11.40
CA GLY A 183 -16.58 -9.14 11.39
C GLY A 183 -15.77 -10.34 11.89
N GLU A 184 -14.49 -10.42 11.50
CA GLU A 184 -13.59 -11.51 11.94
C GLU A 184 -13.16 -11.34 13.42
N ARG A 185 -13.05 -10.10 13.93
CA ARG A 185 -12.74 -9.84 15.36
C ARG A 185 -13.84 -10.33 16.32
N ASN A 186 -15.08 -10.45 15.86
CA ASN A 186 -16.20 -10.94 16.65
C ASN A 186 -16.37 -12.47 16.60
N ASN A 187 -15.55 -13.17 15.81
CA ASN A 187 -15.60 -14.63 15.65
C ASN A 187 -14.42 -15.36 16.32
N VAL A 188 -13.66 -14.68 17.18
CA VAL A 188 -12.52 -15.22 17.96
C VAL A 188 -12.82 -15.15 19.45
#